data_AF-A0A4W5L5P4-F1
#
_entry.id   AF-A0A4W5L5P4-F1
#
_cell.length_a   1.000
_cell.length_b   1.000
_cell.length_c   1.000
_cell.angle_alpha   90.00
_cell.angle_beta   90.00
_cell.angle_gamma   90.00
#
_symmetry.space_group_name_H-M   'P 1'
#
loop_
_entity.id
_entity.type
_entity.pdbx_description
1 polymer ?
#
loop_
_entity_poly.entity_id
_entity_poly.type
_entity_poly.pdbx_seq_one_letter_code
_entity_poly.pdbx_strand_id
1 'polypeptide(L)'
;MTSSLKTSPSGVRDADLTVLSQTMAQCCKNIRETVQLLASRHKDIHGSVSKVGKAIDRNFDAEVSAVVAETVWDSPERQKYLSETIVEHLYRQGMLSVAEDLCQESGVVIDMSMKQPFLELNRILEALRMQDLRPALEYVLY
;
A
#
# COMPACT_ATOMS: atom_id res chain seq x y z
N MET A 1 -7.90 74.50 -12.15
CA MET A 1 -7.69 74.34 -10.69
C MET A 1 -9.07 74.27 -10.07
N THR A 2 -9.57 73.19 -9.46
CA THR A 2 -8.96 72.02 -8.81
C THR A 2 -9.96 70.85 -8.88
N SER A 3 -9.49 69.68 -9.31
CA SER A 3 -10.17 68.41 -9.12
C SER A 3 -9.97 67.97 -7.67
N SER A 4 -11.02 67.95 -6.86
CA SER A 4 -10.95 67.38 -5.51
C SER A 4 -11.66 66.03 -5.48
N LEU A 5 -10.83 65.02 -5.23
CA LEU A 5 -11.16 63.60 -5.11
C LEU A 5 -12.34 63.36 -4.17
N LYS A 6 -13.30 62.55 -4.63
CA LYS A 6 -14.19 61.78 -3.75
C LYS A 6 -13.36 60.78 -2.97
N THR A 7 -13.14 61.04 -1.68
CA THR A 7 -12.80 60.00 -0.70
C THR A 7 -14.04 59.76 0.15
N SER A 8 -14.81 58.73 -0.20
CA SER A 8 -15.87 58.20 0.67
C SER A 8 -15.22 57.48 1.86
N PRO A 9 -15.63 57.74 3.12
CA PRO A 9 -15.17 56.95 4.24
C PRO A 9 -15.90 55.61 4.19
N SER A 10 -15.12 54.55 3.98
CA SER A 10 -15.49 53.15 4.15
C SER A 10 -15.84 52.90 5.63
N GLY A 11 -17.06 53.24 6.02
CA GLY A 11 -17.63 52.90 7.33
C GLY A 11 -18.31 51.54 7.25
N VAL A 12 -17.67 50.50 7.77
CA VAL A 12 -18.33 49.23 8.10
C VAL A 12 -19.50 49.57 9.02
N ARG A 13 -20.73 49.18 8.65
CA ARG A 13 -21.91 49.48 9.48
C ARG A 13 -21.82 48.64 10.76
N ASP A 14 -22.17 49.23 11.89
CA ASP A 14 -22.12 48.57 13.21
C ASP A 14 -22.91 47.24 13.27
N ALA A 15 -23.95 47.15 12.43
CA ALA A 15 -24.71 45.93 12.17
C ALA A 15 -23.87 44.82 11.53
N ASP A 16 -22.98 45.14 10.58
CA ASP A 16 -22.09 44.18 9.92
C ASP A 16 -21.03 43.64 10.90
N LEU A 17 -20.52 44.49 11.79
CA LEU A 17 -19.58 44.09 12.84
C LEU A 17 -20.26 43.17 13.88
N THR A 18 -21.51 43.44 14.20
CA THR A 18 -22.32 42.59 15.10
C THR A 18 -22.60 41.22 14.47
N VAL A 19 -22.98 41.18 13.19
CA VAL A 19 -23.22 39.92 12.45
C VAL A 19 -21.92 39.12 12.32
N LEU A 20 -20.78 39.77 12.05
CA LEU A 20 -19.48 39.10 12.00
C LEU A 20 -19.10 38.50 13.36
N SER A 21 -19.27 39.26 14.45
CA SER A 21 -19.02 38.79 15.82
C SER A 21 -19.89 37.58 16.19
N GLN A 22 -21.18 37.62 15.86
CA GLN A 22 -22.11 36.51 16.07
C GLN A 22 -21.71 35.28 15.23
N THR A 23 -21.32 35.48 13.97
CA THR A 23 -20.87 34.41 13.08
C THR A 23 -19.60 33.75 13.59
N MET A 24 -18.63 34.54 14.08
CA MET A 24 -17.42 34.02 14.71
C MET A 24 -17.73 33.26 15.99
N ALA A 25 -18.61 33.79 16.85
CA ALA A 25 -19.02 33.10 18.08
C ALA A 25 -19.69 31.75 17.79
N GLN A 26 -20.55 31.70 16.77
CA GLN A 26 -21.21 30.47 16.33
C GLN A 26 -20.20 29.48 15.72
N CYS A 27 -19.24 29.95 14.93
CA CYS A 27 -18.16 29.12 14.40
C CYS A 27 -17.32 28.49 15.53
N CYS A 28 -16.90 29.29 16.50
CA CYS A 28 -16.17 28.81 17.68
C CYS A 28 -16.98 27.81 18.52
N LYS A 29 -18.30 27.97 18.59
CA LYS A 29 -19.20 27.00 19.23
C LYS A 29 -19.23 25.68 18.46
N ASN A 30 -19.45 25.71 17.15
CA ASN A 30 -19.51 24.53 16.30
C ASN A 30 -18.18 23.74 16.32
N ILE A 31 -17.04 24.44 16.31
CA ILE A 31 -15.71 23.81 16.40
C ILE A 31 -15.58 23.04 17.72
N ARG A 32 -15.95 23.66 18.85
CA ARG A 32 -15.87 23.01 20.17
C ARG A 32 -16.76 21.78 20.25
N GLU A 33 -18.00 21.88 19.78
CA GLU A 33 -18.93 20.75 19.75
C GLU A 33 -18.41 19.61 18.87
N THR A 34 -17.84 19.93 17.72
CA THR A 34 -17.26 18.94 16.80
C THR A 34 -16.07 18.22 17.43
N VAL A 35 -15.17 18.95 18.10
CA VAL A 35 -14.01 18.37 18.80
C VAL A 35 -14.46 17.46 19.94
N GLN A 36 -15.46 17.88 20.71
CA GLN A 36 -16.02 17.07 21.80
C GLN A 36 -16.67 15.78 21.28
N LEU A 37 -17.45 15.88 20.20
CA LEU A 37 -18.05 14.71 19.55
C LEU A 37 -16.98 13.75 19.03
N LEU A 38 -15.92 14.27 18.40
CA LEU A 38 -14.81 13.46 17.90
C LEU A 38 -14.11 12.71 19.05
N ALA A 39 -13.83 13.39 20.15
CA ALA A 39 -13.22 12.78 21.33
C ALA A 39 -14.11 11.67 21.92
N SER A 40 -15.43 11.90 21.98
CA SER A 40 -16.39 10.88 22.43
C SER A 40 -16.39 9.66 21.51
N ARG A 41 -16.53 9.86 20.20
CA ARG A 41 -16.53 8.78 19.22
C ARG A 41 -15.23 7.97 19.24
N HIS A 42 -14.10 8.64 19.42
CA HIS A 42 -12.81 7.96 19.57
C HIS A 42 -12.80 7.05 20.81
N LYS A 43 -13.32 7.53 21.95
CA LYS A 43 -13.44 6.72 23.17
C LYS A 43 -14.33 5.50 22.97
N ASP A 44 -15.43 5.65 22.23
CA ASP A 44 -16.38 4.56 21.96
C ASP A 44 -15.75 3.42 21.16
N ILE A 45 -14.90 3.74 20.16
CA ILE A 45 -14.22 2.73 19.34
C ILE A 45 -12.94 2.19 19.98
N HIS A 46 -12.30 2.95 20.86
CA HIS A 46 -11.00 2.59 21.46
C HIS A 46 -11.04 1.24 22.17
N GLY A 47 -12.14 0.94 22.89
CA GLY A 47 -12.30 -0.34 23.57
C GLY A 47 -12.29 -1.54 22.61
N SER A 48 -13.00 -1.44 21.48
CA SER A 48 -13.05 -2.49 20.46
C SER A 48 -11.71 -2.65 19.75
N VAL A 49 -11.06 -1.54 19.37
CA VAL A 49 -9.73 -1.56 18.74
C VAL A 49 -8.69 -2.18 19.69
N SER A 50 -8.71 -1.81 20.98
CA SER A 50 -7.80 -2.37 21.99
C SER A 50 -8.02 -3.86 22.19
N LYS A 51 -9.27 -4.35 22.16
CA LYS A 51 -9.58 -5.79 22.21
C LYS A 51 -8.99 -6.54 21.02
N VAL A 52 -9.09 -5.98 19.81
CA VAL A 52 -8.49 -6.57 18.61
C VAL A 52 -6.97 -6.63 18.74
N GLY A 53 -6.32 -5.53 19.15
CA GLY A 53 -4.87 -5.51 19.39
C GLY A 53 -4.43 -6.58 20.38
N LYS A 54 -5.08 -6.67 21.54
CA LYS A 54 -4.81 -7.71 22.54
C LYS A 54 -5.07 -9.13 22.02
N ALA A 55 -6.07 -9.31 21.16
CA ALA A 55 -6.34 -10.60 20.55
C ALA A 55 -5.25 -10.98 19.54
N ILE A 56 -4.69 -10.02 18.80
CA ILE A 56 -3.53 -10.25 17.95
C ILE A 56 -2.36 -10.70 18.83
N ASP A 57 -2.00 -9.90 19.84
CA ASP A 57 -0.88 -10.20 20.74
C ASP A 57 -1.01 -11.57 21.46
N ARG A 58 -2.24 -12.01 21.74
CA ARG A 58 -2.49 -13.29 22.45
C ARG A 58 -2.47 -14.50 21.53
N ASN A 59 -2.91 -14.35 20.27
CA ASN A 59 -3.15 -15.49 19.38
C ASN A 59 -2.09 -15.62 18.28
N PHE A 60 -1.30 -14.58 18.04
CA PHE A 60 -0.17 -14.61 17.13
C PHE A 60 1.11 -14.55 17.95
N ASP A 61 1.92 -15.59 17.85
CA ASP A 61 3.26 -15.58 18.38
C ASP A 61 4.11 -14.61 17.55
N ALA A 62 4.87 -13.73 18.21
CA ALA A 62 5.75 -12.80 17.50
C ALA A 62 6.90 -13.54 16.79
N GLU A 63 7.24 -14.73 17.29
CA GLU A 63 8.20 -15.65 16.68
C GLU A 63 7.49 -16.67 15.80
N VAL A 64 7.33 -16.32 14.51
CA VAL A 64 7.02 -17.31 13.46
C VAL A 64 8.13 -18.37 13.36
N SER A 65 9.36 -18.03 13.78
CA SER A 65 10.53 -18.93 13.86
C SER A 65 10.25 -20.16 14.72
N ALA A 66 9.46 -20.07 15.79
CA ALA A 66 9.18 -21.20 16.68
C ALA A 66 8.32 -22.30 16.04
N VAL A 67 7.60 -21.99 14.94
CA VAL A 67 6.77 -22.96 14.20
C VAL A 67 7.62 -23.85 13.30
N VAL A 68 8.80 -23.37 12.91
CA VAL A 68 9.70 -24.06 12.00
C VAL A 68 10.83 -24.67 12.81
N ALA A 69 10.98 -26.00 12.74
CA ALA A 69 12.12 -26.65 13.39
C ALA A 69 13.42 -25.99 12.92
N GLU A 70 14.28 -25.58 13.87
CA GLU A 70 15.53 -24.87 13.57
C GLU A 70 16.41 -25.63 12.56
N THR A 71 16.25 -26.96 12.53
CA THR A 71 16.99 -27.89 11.67
C THR A 71 16.34 -28.17 10.31
N VAL A 72 15.21 -27.54 9.98
CA VAL A 72 14.46 -27.83 8.74
C VAL A 72 15.28 -27.55 7.48
N TRP A 73 16.30 -26.70 7.55
CA TRP A 73 17.16 -26.36 6.41
C TRP A 73 18.61 -26.83 6.60
N ASP A 74 18.90 -27.68 7.59
CA ASP A 74 20.30 -28.09 7.86
C ASP A 74 20.89 -29.02 6.79
N SER A 75 20.03 -29.70 6.01
CA SER A 75 20.50 -30.59 4.96
C SER A 75 20.66 -29.84 3.63
N PRO A 76 21.77 -30.04 2.90
CA PRO A 76 21.97 -29.45 1.58
C PRO A 76 20.81 -29.75 0.62
N GLU A 77 20.18 -30.92 0.73
CA GLU A 77 19.02 -31.30 -0.10
C GLU A 77 17.80 -30.41 0.20
N ARG A 78 17.52 -30.11 1.47
CA ARG A 78 16.39 -29.23 1.84
C ARG A 78 16.63 -27.79 1.43
N GLN A 79 17.86 -27.31 1.55
CA GLN A 79 18.26 -25.98 1.04
C GLN A 79 18.11 -25.89 -0.48
N LYS A 80 18.46 -26.97 -1.20
CA LYS A 80 18.26 -27.06 -2.64
C LYS A 80 16.79 -26.96 -3.02
N TYR A 81 15.90 -27.72 -2.37
CA TYR A 81 14.46 -27.66 -2.64
C TYR A 81 13.85 -26.28 -2.33
N LEU A 82 14.30 -25.64 -1.24
CA LEU A 82 13.89 -24.28 -0.91
C LEU A 82 14.31 -23.31 -2.01
N SER A 83 15.57 -23.38 -2.44
CA SER A 83 16.11 -22.52 -3.49
C SER A 83 15.37 -22.72 -4.80
N GLU A 84 15.10 -23.97 -5.20
CA GLU A 84 14.29 -24.31 -6.38
C GLU A 84 12.88 -23.73 -6.29
N THR A 85 12.21 -23.86 -5.14
CA THR A 85 10.88 -23.29 -4.91
C THR A 85 10.87 -21.77 -5.06
N ILE A 86 11.89 -21.08 -4.54
CA ILE A 86 12.03 -19.63 -4.62
C ILE A 86 12.29 -19.21 -6.08
N VAL A 87 13.22 -19.87 -6.76
CA VAL A 87 13.53 -19.59 -8.18
C VAL A 87 12.28 -19.77 -9.05
N GLU A 88 11.54 -20.87 -8.91
CA GLU A 88 10.29 -21.07 -9.64
C GLU A 88 9.27 -19.95 -9.39
N HIS A 89 9.17 -19.50 -8.13
CA HIS A 89 8.29 -18.40 -7.79
C HIS A 89 8.71 -17.10 -8.48
N LEU A 90 10.01 -16.80 -8.52
CA LEU A 90 10.53 -15.62 -9.21
C LEU A 90 10.24 -15.65 -10.72
N TYR A 91 10.38 -16.81 -11.38
CA TYR A 91 9.94 -16.97 -12.77
C TYR A 91 8.45 -16.69 -12.94
N ARG A 92 7.61 -17.23 -12.07
CA ARG A 92 6.15 -16.96 -12.08
C ARG A 92 5.82 -15.48 -11.93
N GLN A 93 6.60 -14.72 -11.17
CA GLN A 93 6.41 -13.28 -10.98
C GLN A 93 7.03 -12.41 -12.09
N GLY A 94 7.78 -13.01 -13.02
CA GLY A 94 8.50 -12.27 -14.06
C GLY A 94 9.80 -11.61 -13.58
N MET A 95 10.31 -11.99 -12.41
CA MET A 95 11.59 -11.52 -11.88
C MET A 95 12.74 -12.34 -12.47
N LEU A 96 12.88 -12.30 -13.80
CA LEU A 96 13.76 -13.22 -14.53
C LEU A 96 15.23 -13.07 -14.16
N SER A 97 15.74 -11.84 -14.05
CA SER A 97 17.14 -11.61 -13.69
C SER A 97 17.48 -12.13 -12.30
N VAL A 98 16.61 -11.85 -11.32
CA VAL A 98 16.79 -12.29 -9.93
C VAL A 98 16.70 -13.81 -9.83
N ALA A 99 15.84 -14.45 -10.61
CA ALA A 99 15.75 -15.91 -10.69
C ALA A 99 17.06 -16.53 -11.22
N GLU A 100 17.64 -15.96 -12.28
CA GLU A 100 18.91 -16.45 -12.85
C GLU A 100 20.09 -16.24 -11.89
N ASP A 101 20.18 -15.06 -11.24
CA ASP A 101 21.21 -14.77 -10.24
C ASP A 101 21.16 -15.79 -9.09
N LEU A 102 19.96 -16.06 -8.57
CA LEU A 102 19.76 -17.05 -7.50
C LEU A 102 20.08 -18.47 -7.96
N CYS A 103 19.75 -18.85 -9.20
CA CYS A 103 20.16 -20.13 -9.78
C CYS A 103 21.68 -20.28 -9.79
N GLN A 104 22.40 -19.24 -10.22
CA GLN A 104 23.87 -19.24 -10.28
C GLN A 104 24.50 -19.35 -8.88
N GLU A 105 23.98 -18.60 -7.91
CA GLU A 105 24.51 -18.58 -6.54
C GLU A 105 24.20 -19.87 -5.76
N SER A 106 22.99 -20.42 -5.91
CA SER A 106 22.55 -21.62 -5.19
C SER A 106 22.96 -22.94 -5.87
N GLY A 107 23.40 -22.89 -7.14
CA GLY A 107 23.68 -24.07 -7.94
C GLY A 107 22.43 -24.86 -8.36
N VAL A 108 21.23 -24.27 -8.18
CA VAL A 108 19.98 -24.87 -8.63
C VAL A 108 19.88 -24.79 -10.14
N VAL A 109 19.56 -25.93 -10.76
CA VAL A 109 19.29 -26.03 -12.20
C VAL A 109 17.82 -26.35 -12.37
N ILE A 110 17.06 -25.38 -12.89
CA ILE A 110 15.68 -25.61 -13.33
C ILE A 110 15.70 -25.89 -14.83
N ASP A 111 15.02 -26.97 -15.23
CA ASP A 111 14.87 -27.34 -16.63
C ASP A 111 14.19 -26.21 -17.43
N MET A 112 14.71 -25.93 -18.62
CA MET A 112 14.14 -24.95 -19.53
C MET A 112 12.69 -25.26 -19.88
N SER A 113 12.31 -26.54 -19.95
CA SER A 113 10.92 -26.94 -20.19
C SER A 113 9.93 -26.39 -19.15
N MET A 114 10.38 -26.27 -17.89
CA MET A 114 9.60 -25.70 -16.78
C MET A 114 9.62 -24.17 -16.77
N LYS A 115 10.71 -23.56 -17.22
CA LYS A 115 10.86 -22.10 -17.30
C LYS A 115 10.06 -21.49 -18.45
N GLN A 116 10.02 -22.19 -19.59
CA GLN A 116 9.52 -21.67 -20.86
C GLN A 116 8.11 -21.07 -20.79
N PRO A 117 7.11 -21.71 -20.14
CA PRO A 117 5.75 -21.15 -20.06
C PRO A 117 5.73 -19.80 -19.33
N PHE A 118 6.57 -19.63 -18.30
CA PHE A 118 6.66 -18.38 -17.54
C PHE A 118 7.40 -17.31 -18.33
N LEU A 119 8.46 -17.66 -19.05
CA LEU A 119 9.16 -16.71 -19.94
C LEU A 119 8.22 -16.16 -21.01
N GLU A 120 7.45 -17.04 -21.65
CA GLU A 120 6.48 -16.67 -22.67
C GLU A 120 5.33 -15.83 -22.09
N LEU A 121 4.77 -16.23 -20.96
CA LEU A 121 3.74 -15.46 -20.26
C LEU A 121 4.23 -14.06 -19.89
N ASN A 122 5.43 -13.94 -19.31
CA ASN A 122 5.98 -12.64 -18.92
C ASN A 122 6.27 -11.75 -20.13
N ARG A 123 6.78 -12.32 -21.24
CA ARG A 123 6.93 -11.60 -22.50
C ARG A 123 5.59 -11.04 -22.99
N ILE A 124 4.52 -11.83 -22.92
CA ILE A 124 3.17 -11.37 -23.30
C ILE A 124 2.71 -10.26 -22.37
N LEU A 125 2.83 -10.43 -21.06
CA LEU A 125 2.42 -9.42 -20.07
C LEU A 125 3.17 -8.09 -20.25
N GLU A 126 4.47 -8.11 -20.55
CA GLU A 126 5.25 -6.92 -20.87
C GLU A 126 4.79 -6.23 -22.16
N ALA A 127 4.54 -7.01 -23.22
CA ALA A 127 4.03 -6.47 -24.48
C ALA A 127 2.66 -5.79 -24.28
N LEU A 128 1.76 -6.43 -23.53
CA LEU A 128 0.45 -5.86 -23.19
C LEU A 128 0.57 -4.54 -22.42
N ARG A 129 1.53 -4.42 -21.49
CA ARG A 129 1.82 -3.15 -20.78
C ARG A 129 2.28 -2.05 -21.74
N MET A 130 2.95 -2.41 -22.82
CA MET A 130 3.39 -1.52 -23.89
C MET A 130 2.35 -1.32 -25.00
N GLN A 131 1.11 -1.76 -24.78
CA GLN A 131 0.01 -1.73 -25.76
C GLN A 131 0.28 -2.54 -27.05
N ASP A 132 1.23 -3.48 -27.01
CA ASP A 132 1.49 -4.42 -28.10
C ASP A 132 0.72 -5.72 -27.87
N LEU A 133 -0.37 -5.89 -28.63
CA LEU A 133 -1.22 -7.08 -28.56
C LEU A 133 -0.67 -8.27 -29.35
N ARG A 134 0.35 -8.07 -30.21
CA ARG A 134 0.81 -9.12 -31.15
C ARG A 134 1.23 -10.41 -30.44
N PRO A 135 2.06 -10.38 -29.37
CA PRO A 135 2.48 -11.62 -28.72
C PRO A 135 1.33 -12.41 -28.09
N ALA A 136 0.31 -11.71 -27.58
CA ALA A 136 -0.89 -12.36 -27.04
C ALA A 136 -1.72 -13.02 -28.13
N LEU A 137 -1.87 -12.37 -29.29
CA LEU A 137 -2.61 -12.92 -30.42
C LEU A 137 -1.89 -14.12 -31.03
N GLU A 138 -0.57 -14.04 -31.20
CA GLU A 138 0.25 -15.16 -31.67
C GLU A 138 0.08 -16.37 -30.74
N TYR A 139 0.11 -16.17 -29.42
CA TYR A 139 -0.03 -17.25 -28.43
C TYR A 139 -1.34 -18.03 -28.53
N VAL A 140 -2.46 -17.38 -28.86
CA VAL A 140 -3.80 -18.03 -28.93
C VAL A 140 -4.07 -18.67 -30.30
N LEU A 141 -3.31 -18.31 -31.33
CA LEU A 141 -3.47 -18.81 -32.70
C LEU A 141 -2.65 -20.08 -33.00
N TYR A 142 -1.85 -20.55 -32.03
CA TYR A 142 -1.15 -21.84 -32.02
C TYR A 142 -1.82 -22.82 -31.06
#